data_AF-A0A1J1IZY5-F1
#
_entry.id   AF-A0A1J1IZY5-F1
#
_cell.length_a   1.000
_cell.length_b   1.000
_cell.length_c   1.000
_cell.angle_alpha   90.00
_cell.angle_beta   90.00
_cell.angle_gamma   90.00
#
_symmetry.space_group_name_H-M   'P 1'
#
loop_
_entity.id
_entity.type
_entity.pdbx_description
1 polymer ?
#
loop_
_entity_poly.entity_id
_entity_poly.type
_entity_poly.pdbx_seq_one_letter_code
_entity_poly.pdbx_strand_id
1 'polypeptide(L)'
;MGADANTKSIFCSEMLSKTVEKSPTVDTDLLKTEDSTLPIEKAVELINRCNNAKSHHEEIETFKEVGSKTPILPSEIGTDPNYKFTIVWYNFIGFIILHLIGMSGGFAALFGYCSIYTTFYSLWLIYAAGQGVTMGAHRHWSHRAFKAKRWLKIILLYLHTMAGQNCLWVWVRDHRQHHKYSDTDADPHNANRGFWFSHVGWLCVRKHPKVIEYGKKIDMSDLDADPYIMFQKRHYKVLYTIFALGLPTIVPIFAWNENPWMALWVAYFARTIINLNVTWMVNSVAHLFGTRPYDETIFPVESMFVAALATGEGWHNYHHAFPWDYRAAELGTPFNLTCKFIDFFAKYGVIYDLREATATMVKNRCLRTGDRSHQQYGVPEAAPKTKTFLNIWRHPSNPTYTSVQKPKIKMLPKYGYALVEEELPKRELDDEILAKQNEILQQRLMAEEKDLNVNSNSTALKKRTTGNAGNKNEIDLNANYMDLNNNNKSSSLKLSSEIKQHFEKKSLDNLIADSVDVTSLCPGLATTAITYKLD
;
A
#
# COMPACT_ATOMS: atom_id res chain seq x y z
N MET A 1 -11.21 40.29 28.74
CA MET A 1 -11.48 41.36 27.76
C MET A 1 -10.65 41.07 26.52
N GLY A 2 -11.30 40.94 25.36
CA GLY A 2 -10.70 40.87 24.01
C GLY A 2 -10.09 39.51 23.64
N ALA A 3 -10.83 38.53 23.12
CA ALA A 3 -11.17 38.37 21.70
C ALA A 3 -9.94 38.26 20.78
N ASP A 4 -9.54 37.03 20.42
CA ASP A 4 -9.29 36.71 19.01
C ASP A 4 -9.52 35.21 18.76
N ALA A 5 -10.71 34.92 18.23
CA ALA A 5 -11.12 33.62 17.73
C ALA A 5 -11.06 33.71 16.21
N ASN A 6 -9.95 33.27 15.58
CA ASN A 6 -9.89 33.17 14.13
C ASN A 6 -8.75 32.25 13.66
N THR A 7 -9.03 30.95 13.55
CA THR A 7 -8.39 30.10 12.53
C THR A 7 -9.36 29.02 12.04
N LYS A 8 -10.39 29.52 11.34
CA LYS A 8 -11.05 28.94 10.15
C LYS A 8 -10.91 27.41 9.92
N SER A 9 -11.89 26.64 10.42
CA SER A 9 -12.27 25.35 9.84
C SER A 9 -13.16 25.61 8.61
N ILE A 10 -12.55 25.92 7.48
CA ILE A 10 -13.28 26.38 6.29
C ILE A 10 -13.00 25.43 5.13
N PHE A 11 -13.91 24.48 4.95
CA PHE A 11 -14.26 24.02 3.61
C PHE A 11 -15.73 23.55 3.58
N CYS A 12 -16.15 22.81 4.61
CA CYS A 12 -17.57 22.49 4.79
C CYS A 12 -18.39 23.73 5.17
N SER A 13 -17.85 24.62 6.02
CA SER A 13 -18.53 25.86 6.44
C SER A 13 -18.64 26.91 5.33
N GLU A 14 -17.71 27.02 4.38
CA GLU A 14 -17.83 28.02 3.30
C GLU A 14 -18.83 27.57 2.24
N MET A 15 -18.82 26.28 1.86
CA MET A 15 -19.86 25.73 0.98
C MET A 15 -21.25 25.83 1.63
N LEU A 16 -21.38 25.45 2.91
CA LEU A 16 -22.65 25.56 3.63
C LEU A 16 -23.07 27.02 3.86
N SER A 17 -22.17 27.94 4.21
CA SER A 17 -22.54 29.36 4.40
C SER A 17 -22.96 30.04 3.09
N LYS A 18 -22.34 29.70 1.95
CA LYS A 18 -22.74 30.22 0.63
C LYS A 18 -24.06 29.64 0.12
N THR A 19 -24.49 28.48 0.64
CA THR A 19 -25.78 27.87 0.31
C THR A 19 -26.91 28.35 1.25
N VAL A 20 -26.56 28.99 2.39
CA VAL A 20 -27.51 29.45 3.42
C VAL A 20 -27.94 30.91 3.25
N GLU A 21 -27.36 31.67 2.30
CA GLU A 21 -27.94 32.95 1.87
C GLU A 21 -29.20 32.73 1.00
N LYS A 22 -30.33 32.50 1.66
CA LYS A 22 -31.71 32.68 1.17
C LYS A 22 -31.91 32.40 -0.33
N SER A 23 -31.84 31.14 -0.74
CA SER A 23 -32.42 30.69 -2.01
C SER A 23 -33.11 29.33 -1.82
N PRO A 24 -34.37 29.13 -2.28
CA PRO A 24 -35.08 27.86 -2.12
C PRO A 24 -34.56 26.74 -3.03
N THR A 25 -33.55 27.01 -3.85
CA THR A 25 -32.99 26.09 -4.83
C THR A 25 -31.51 25.88 -4.54
N VAL A 26 -31.17 24.71 -3.99
CA VAL A 26 -29.79 24.24 -3.83
C VAL A 26 -29.18 24.12 -5.22
N ASP A 27 -28.12 24.89 -5.48
CA ASP A 27 -27.35 24.77 -6.72
C ASP A 27 -26.58 23.43 -6.71
N THR A 28 -27.09 22.47 -7.48
CA THR A 28 -26.55 21.10 -7.53
C THR A 28 -25.23 21.01 -8.29
N ASP A 29 -24.81 22.07 -8.99
CA ASP A 29 -23.53 22.09 -9.70
C ASP A 29 -22.32 22.31 -8.76
N LEU A 30 -22.52 22.94 -7.61
CA LEU A 30 -21.50 23.06 -6.55
C LEU A 30 -21.17 21.73 -5.85
N LEU A 31 -22.10 20.77 -5.87
CA LEU A 31 -21.93 19.42 -5.30
C LEU A 31 -21.25 18.44 -6.28
N LYS A 32 -20.99 18.85 -7.52
CA LYS A 32 -20.32 18.03 -8.56
C LYS A 32 -18.79 18.13 -8.54
N THR A 33 -18.19 18.91 -7.63
CA THR A 33 -16.73 18.95 -7.48
C THR A 33 -16.23 17.60 -6.97
N GLU A 34 -15.26 17.01 -7.66
CA GLU A 34 -14.82 15.59 -7.64
C GLU A 34 -14.33 15.00 -6.30
N ASP A 35 -14.45 15.70 -5.17
CA ASP A 35 -13.86 15.32 -3.88
C ASP A 35 -14.88 15.03 -2.75
N SER A 36 -16.18 14.97 -3.03
CA SER A 36 -17.19 14.62 -2.00
C SER A 36 -17.43 13.10 -1.92
N THR A 37 -17.24 12.51 -0.73
CA THR A 37 -17.56 11.09 -0.44
C THR A 37 -18.96 10.85 0.10
N LEU A 38 -19.77 11.91 0.22
CA LEU A 38 -21.18 11.79 0.51
C LEU A 38 -21.94 11.70 -0.82
N PRO A 39 -22.72 10.61 -1.06
CA PRO A 39 -23.68 10.58 -2.16
C PRO A 39 -24.51 11.85 -2.14
N ILE A 40 -24.72 12.48 -3.30
CA ILE A 40 -25.41 13.77 -3.43
C ILE A 40 -26.77 13.72 -2.72
N GLU A 41 -27.49 12.60 -2.83
CA GLU A 41 -28.78 12.41 -2.13
C GLU A 41 -28.65 12.52 -0.61
N LYS A 42 -27.56 11.98 -0.04
CA LYS A 42 -27.30 11.97 1.40
C LYS A 42 -26.79 13.33 1.90
N ALA A 43 -26.04 14.05 1.05
CA ALA A 43 -25.67 15.44 1.33
C ALA A 43 -26.93 16.34 1.36
N VAL A 44 -27.84 16.16 0.39
CA VAL A 44 -29.13 16.87 0.32
C VAL A 44 -30.02 16.51 1.52
N GLU A 45 -30.09 15.23 1.91
CA GLU A 45 -30.83 14.78 3.10
C GLU A 45 -30.31 15.45 4.38
N LEU A 46 -29.00 15.53 4.56
CA LEU A 46 -28.37 16.14 5.74
C LEU A 46 -28.57 17.66 5.78
N ILE A 47 -28.45 18.34 4.63
CA ILE A 47 -28.75 19.77 4.50
C ILE A 47 -30.21 20.04 4.86
N ASN A 48 -31.13 19.19 4.38
CA ASN A 48 -32.55 19.30 4.73
C ASN A 48 -32.83 19.02 6.21
N ARG A 49 -32.08 18.11 6.86
CA ARG A 49 -32.21 17.89 8.32
C ARG A 49 -31.67 19.07 9.13
N CYS A 50 -30.54 19.67 8.73
CA CYS A 50 -30.03 20.89 9.36
C CYS A 50 -31.02 22.06 9.22
N ASN A 51 -31.57 22.28 8.02
CA ASN A 51 -32.54 23.35 7.77
C ASN A 51 -33.86 23.19 8.53
N ASN A 52 -34.17 21.96 9.00
CA ASN A 52 -35.39 21.64 9.74
C ASN A 52 -35.15 21.39 11.25
N ALA A 53 -33.93 21.59 11.75
CA ALA A 53 -33.61 21.41 13.16
C ALA A 53 -34.37 22.44 14.01
N LYS A 54 -35.04 22.01 15.08
CA LYS A 54 -35.92 22.86 15.89
C LYS A 54 -35.22 23.51 17.08
N SER A 55 -33.96 23.15 17.34
CA SER A 55 -33.15 23.74 18.40
C SER A 55 -31.67 23.79 18.04
N HIS A 56 -30.97 24.76 18.63
CA HIS A 56 -29.52 24.92 18.45
C HIS A 56 -28.72 23.72 18.98
N HIS A 57 -29.29 22.94 19.91
CA HIS A 57 -28.68 21.70 20.40
C HIS A 57 -28.76 20.56 19.37
N GLU A 58 -29.87 20.48 18.64
CA GLU A 58 -30.12 19.52 17.56
C GLU A 58 -29.26 19.81 16.33
N GLU A 59 -29.02 21.09 16.01
CA GLU A 59 -28.01 21.49 15.02
C GLU A 59 -26.60 21.01 15.43
N ILE A 60 -26.18 21.26 16.69
CA ILE A 60 -24.85 20.85 17.18
C ILE A 60 -24.68 19.33 17.19
N GLU A 61 -25.70 18.56 17.55
CA GLU A 61 -25.69 17.09 17.46
C GLU A 61 -25.57 16.62 16.00
N THR A 62 -26.32 17.24 15.08
CA THR A 62 -26.27 16.93 13.64
C THR A 62 -24.90 17.30 13.05
N PHE A 63 -24.31 18.44 13.44
CA PHE A 63 -22.94 18.84 13.07
C PHE A 63 -21.88 17.93 13.68
N LYS A 64 -22.08 17.44 14.90
CA LYS A 64 -21.22 16.39 15.50
C LYS A 64 -21.37 15.08 14.75
N GLU A 65 -22.56 14.71 14.30
CA GLU A 65 -22.79 13.49 13.52
C GLU A 65 -22.13 13.58 12.13
N VAL A 66 -22.26 14.72 11.44
CA VAL A 66 -21.61 15.02 10.14
C VAL A 66 -20.09 15.15 10.30
N GLY A 67 -19.63 15.85 11.33
CA GLY A 67 -18.23 15.98 11.76
C GLY A 67 -17.61 14.65 12.20
N SER A 68 -18.43 13.73 12.72
CA SER A 68 -17.98 12.41 13.13
C SER A 68 -17.80 11.43 11.98
N LYS A 69 -18.35 11.76 10.79
CA LYS A 69 -18.33 10.97 9.56
C LYS A 69 -17.49 11.59 8.46
N THR A 70 -16.89 12.76 8.69
CA THR A 70 -16.09 13.47 7.69
C THR A 70 -14.70 12.82 7.57
N PRO A 71 -14.24 12.48 6.36
CA PRO A 71 -12.89 11.94 6.13
C PRO A 71 -11.83 12.98 6.49
N ILE A 72 -10.61 12.53 6.81
CA ILE A 72 -9.49 13.45 6.96
C ILE A 72 -9.08 13.91 5.56
N LEU A 73 -9.14 15.21 5.33
CA LEU A 73 -8.83 15.75 4.01
C LEU A 73 -7.33 15.61 3.73
N PRO A 74 -6.92 15.32 2.48
CA PRO A 74 -5.51 15.37 2.08
C PRO A 74 -4.86 16.72 2.37
N SER A 75 -5.61 17.82 2.36
CA SER A 75 -5.11 19.15 2.75
C SER A 75 -4.74 19.26 4.23
N GLU A 76 -5.36 18.46 5.11
CA GLU A 76 -5.13 18.50 6.55
C GLU A 76 -3.93 17.66 6.99
N ILE A 77 -3.73 16.49 6.38
CA ILE A 77 -2.67 15.55 6.80
C ILE A 77 -1.71 15.15 5.71
N GLY A 78 -1.98 15.47 4.44
CA GLY A 78 -1.12 15.13 3.31
C GLY A 78 0.30 15.70 3.42
N THR A 79 1.14 15.28 2.47
CA THR A 79 2.58 15.59 2.49
C THR A 79 2.83 17.03 2.06
N ASP A 80 3.33 17.88 2.97
CA ASP A 80 3.84 19.21 2.61
C ASP A 80 5.24 19.09 1.97
N PRO A 81 5.38 19.36 0.65
CA PRO A 81 6.66 19.28 -0.03
C PRO A 81 7.63 20.39 0.39
N ASN A 82 7.14 21.49 0.96
CA ASN A 82 7.94 22.64 1.36
C ASN A 82 8.45 22.57 2.81
N TYR A 83 8.07 21.52 3.56
CA TYR A 83 8.50 21.36 4.94
C TYR A 83 10.03 21.25 5.06
N LYS A 84 10.61 22.11 5.92
CA LYS A 84 12.06 22.15 6.16
C LYS A 84 12.43 21.29 7.36
N PHE A 85 13.21 20.24 7.10
CA PHE A 85 13.70 19.35 8.15
C PHE A 85 14.83 19.99 8.95
N THR A 86 14.81 19.73 10.26
CA THR A 86 15.95 20.00 11.15
C THR A 86 16.74 18.72 11.36
N ILE A 87 18.02 18.73 10.95
CA ILE A 87 18.92 17.59 11.07
C ILE A 87 19.32 17.38 12.54
N VAL A 88 19.30 16.13 12.96
CA VAL A 88 19.86 15.68 14.24
C VAL A 88 21.26 15.15 13.96
N TRP A 89 22.25 16.04 13.98
CA TRP A 89 23.64 15.74 13.58
C TRP A 89 24.26 14.55 14.33
N TYR A 90 23.92 14.38 15.61
CA TYR A 90 24.37 13.22 16.40
C TYR A 90 23.93 11.89 15.76
N ASN A 91 22.65 11.78 15.35
CA ASN A 91 22.14 10.58 14.69
C ASN A 91 22.77 10.42 13.30
N PHE A 92 22.83 11.50 12.53
CA PHE A 92 23.38 11.48 11.17
C PHE A 92 24.83 10.98 11.14
N ILE A 93 25.71 11.57 11.96
CA ILE A 93 27.11 11.17 12.07
C ILE A 93 27.20 9.74 12.65
N GLY A 94 26.39 9.42 13.66
CA GLY A 94 26.34 8.10 14.27
C GLY A 94 26.01 7.00 13.26
N PHE A 95 25.03 7.23 12.38
CA PHE A 95 24.70 6.29 11.31
C PHE A 95 25.84 6.18 10.29
N ILE A 96 26.49 7.27 9.90
CA ILE A 96 27.66 7.19 8.99
C ILE A 96 28.75 6.30 9.59
N ILE A 97 29.12 6.53 10.86
CA ILE A 97 30.15 5.72 11.53
C ILE A 97 29.71 4.26 11.62
N LEU A 98 28.45 4.00 11.99
CA LEU A 98 27.90 2.64 12.07
C LEU A 98 28.00 1.92 10.71
N HIS A 99 27.66 2.59 9.62
CA HIS A 99 27.74 2.03 8.26
C HIS A 99 29.17 1.76 7.84
N LEU A 100 30.11 2.69 8.08
CA LEU A 100 31.52 2.48 7.72
C LEU A 100 32.12 1.28 8.45
N ILE A 101 31.94 1.18 9.77
CA ILE A 101 32.46 0.04 10.54
C ILE A 101 31.76 -1.25 10.14
N GLY A 102 30.43 -1.22 9.98
CA GLY A 102 29.67 -2.40 9.56
C GLY A 102 30.05 -2.89 8.16
N MET A 103 30.34 -1.98 7.22
CA MET A 103 30.83 -2.32 5.88
C MET A 103 32.21 -2.96 5.95
N SER A 104 33.12 -2.43 6.78
CA SER A 104 34.42 -3.05 7.03
C SER A 104 34.29 -4.44 7.64
N GLY A 105 33.37 -4.64 8.59
CA GLY A 105 33.06 -5.96 9.14
C GLY A 105 32.46 -6.92 8.10
N GLY A 106 31.52 -6.46 7.27
CA GLY A 106 30.96 -7.24 6.18
C GLY A 106 32.02 -7.67 5.16
N PHE A 107 32.93 -6.76 4.82
CA PHE A 107 34.09 -7.06 3.99
C PHE A 107 35.00 -8.12 4.64
N ALA A 108 35.29 -7.97 5.94
CA ALA A 108 36.09 -8.95 6.67
C ALA A 108 35.47 -10.36 6.61
N ALA A 109 34.15 -10.46 6.79
CA ALA A 109 33.43 -11.72 6.71
C ALA A 109 33.41 -12.33 5.30
N LEU A 110 33.22 -11.50 4.27
CA LEU A 110 33.12 -11.94 2.87
C LEU A 110 34.45 -12.48 2.33
N PHE A 111 35.56 -11.86 2.72
CA PHE A 111 36.91 -12.21 2.23
C PHE A 111 37.68 -13.12 3.18
N GLY A 112 37.03 -13.67 4.21
CA GLY A 112 37.63 -14.68 5.10
C GLY A 112 38.67 -14.12 6.09
N TYR A 113 38.58 -12.84 6.45
CA TYR A 113 39.42 -12.23 7.48
C TYR A 113 38.96 -12.54 8.91
N CYS A 114 37.79 -13.17 9.08
CA CYS A 114 37.33 -13.74 10.34
C CYS A 114 37.07 -15.25 10.19
N SER A 115 36.87 -15.94 11.32
CA SER A 115 36.44 -17.33 11.31
C SER A 115 35.15 -17.51 10.53
N ILE A 116 35.07 -18.59 9.75
CA ILE A 116 33.85 -18.97 9.04
C ILE A 116 32.68 -19.21 10.01
N TYR A 117 32.97 -19.66 11.24
CA TYR A 117 31.97 -19.81 12.29
C TYR A 117 31.37 -18.46 12.70
N THR A 118 32.18 -17.40 12.77
CA THR A 118 31.71 -16.03 13.06
C THR A 118 30.80 -15.52 11.94
N THR A 119 31.12 -15.80 10.68
CA THR A 119 30.27 -15.45 9.54
C THR A 119 28.92 -16.16 9.62
N PHE A 120 28.89 -17.50 9.78
CA PHE A 120 27.64 -18.24 9.88
C PHE A 120 26.83 -17.88 11.12
N TYR A 121 27.49 -17.66 12.26
CA TYR A 121 26.87 -17.18 13.48
C TYR A 121 26.19 -15.82 13.25
N SER A 122 26.87 -14.90 12.57
CA SER A 122 26.32 -13.56 12.28
C SER A 122 25.14 -13.63 11.31
N LEU A 123 25.18 -14.50 10.29
CA LEU A 123 24.04 -14.77 9.41
C LEU A 123 22.84 -15.33 10.17
N TRP A 124 23.08 -16.26 11.10
CA TRP A 124 22.04 -16.78 11.97
C TRP A 124 21.46 -15.69 12.89
N LEU A 125 22.30 -14.83 13.46
CA LEU A 125 21.85 -13.69 14.27
C LEU A 125 21.03 -12.70 13.45
N ILE A 126 21.40 -12.45 12.19
CA ILE A 126 20.63 -11.59 11.28
C ILE A 126 19.22 -12.13 11.13
N TYR A 127 19.11 -13.43 10.83
CA TYR A 127 17.86 -14.13 10.68
C TYR A 127 17.02 -14.12 11.97
N ALA A 128 17.63 -14.48 13.10
CA ALA A 128 16.98 -14.55 14.40
C ALA A 128 16.47 -13.17 14.86
N ALA A 129 17.27 -12.12 14.73
CA ALA A 129 16.84 -10.75 14.99
C ALA A 129 15.70 -10.31 14.04
N GLY A 130 15.76 -10.74 12.77
CA GLY A 130 14.69 -10.54 11.80
C GLY A 130 13.35 -11.10 12.30
N GLN A 131 13.32 -12.33 12.82
CA GLN A 131 12.09 -12.92 13.39
C GLN A 131 11.56 -12.16 14.62
N GLY A 132 12.43 -11.53 15.41
CA GLY A 132 12.01 -10.62 16.47
C GLY A 132 11.22 -9.41 15.97
N VAL A 133 11.56 -8.93 14.77
CA VAL A 133 10.84 -7.83 14.09
C VAL A 133 9.59 -8.35 13.38
N THR A 134 9.73 -9.35 12.51
CA THR A 134 8.64 -9.83 11.64
C THR A 134 7.57 -10.62 12.39
N MET A 135 7.92 -11.75 13.00
CA MET A 135 6.99 -12.56 13.78
C MET A 135 6.56 -11.84 15.05
N GLY A 136 7.48 -11.15 15.71
CA GLY A 136 7.25 -10.42 16.94
C GLY A 136 6.63 -9.04 16.74
N ALA A 137 7.47 -8.02 16.62
CA ALA A 137 7.06 -6.61 16.67
C ALA A 137 5.94 -6.27 15.68
N HIS A 138 6.06 -6.79 14.47
CA HIS A 138 5.15 -6.55 13.37
C HIS A 138 3.85 -7.35 13.49
N ARG A 139 3.88 -8.66 13.24
CA ARG A 139 2.65 -9.46 13.11
C ARG A 139 1.96 -9.73 14.44
N HIS A 140 2.72 -9.99 15.50
CA HIS A 140 2.14 -10.28 16.82
C HIS A 140 1.72 -9.00 17.56
N TRP A 141 2.64 -8.07 17.82
CA TRP A 141 2.33 -6.92 18.68
C TRP A 141 1.70 -5.74 17.94
N SER A 142 2.13 -5.39 16.73
CA SER A 142 1.50 -4.27 16.00
C SER A 142 0.12 -4.62 15.46
N HIS A 143 0.00 -5.77 14.80
CA HIS A 143 -1.23 -6.17 14.07
C HIS A 143 -2.14 -7.15 14.80
N ARG A 144 -1.69 -7.73 15.92
CA ARG A 144 -2.48 -8.71 16.69
C ARG A 144 -3.00 -9.87 15.82
N ALA A 145 -2.20 -10.27 14.82
CA ALA A 145 -2.60 -11.24 13.81
C ALA A 145 -2.68 -12.68 14.34
N PHE A 146 -2.08 -12.94 15.50
CA PHE A 146 -2.15 -14.22 16.21
C PHE A 146 -1.83 -14.05 17.69
N LYS A 147 -2.18 -15.05 18.51
CA LYS A 147 -1.77 -15.18 19.92
C LYS A 147 -0.64 -16.18 20.08
N ALA A 148 0.24 -15.94 21.04
CA ALA A 148 1.40 -16.79 21.32
C ALA A 148 1.55 -17.10 22.81
N LYS A 149 2.03 -18.31 23.13
CA LYS A 149 2.39 -18.68 24.49
C LYS A 149 3.48 -17.76 25.05
N ARG A 150 3.43 -17.52 26.38
CA ARG A 150 4.30 -16.59 27.10
C ARG A 150 5.79 -16.76 26.83
N TRP A 151 6.28 -18.00 26.79
CA TRP A 151 7.70 -18.28 26.57
C TRP A 151 8.15 -17.84 25.17
N LEU A 152 7.33 -18.04 24.14
CA LEU A 152 7.63 -17.59 22.78
C LEU A 152 7.62 -16.06 22.71
N LYS A 153 6.67 -15.40 23.38
CA LYS A 153 6.67 -13.93 23.50
C LYS A 153 7.95 -13.38 24.11
N ILE A 154 8.49 -14.04 25.14
CA ILE A 154 9.76 -13.64 25.78
C ILE A 154 10.93 -13.81 24.81
N ILE A 155 10.98 -14.92 24.07
CA ILE A 155 12.01 -15.14 23.03
C ILE A 155 11.92 -14.06 21.96
N LEU A 156 10.72 -13.78 21.44
CA LEU A 156 10.50 -12.74 20.43
C LEU A 156 10.91 -11.35 20.94
N LEU A 157 10.66 -11.04 22.22
CA LEU A 157 11.06 -9.77 22.84
C LEU A 157 12.59 -9.65 22.98
N TYR A 158 13.27 -10.75 23.30
CA TYR A 158 14.73 -10.84 23.29
C TYR A 158 15.29 -10.62 21.87
N LEU A 159 14.76 -11.34 20.88
CA LEU A 159 15.18 -11.24 19.48
C LEU A 159 14.93 -9.83 18.92
N HIS A 160 13.82 -9.19 19.27
CA HIS A 160 13.56 -7.79 18.92
C HIS A 160 14.57 -6.84 19.57
N THR A 161 14.92 -7.07 20.83
CA THR A 161 15.94 -6.27 21.52
C THR A 161 17.32 -6.41 20.84
N MET A 162 17.66 -7.61 20.37
CA MET A 162 18.85 -7.87 19.55
C MET A 162 18.80 -7.17 18.18
N ALA A 163 17.61 -6.97 17.61
CA ALA A 163 17.44 -6.27 16.33
C ALA A 163 17.80 -4.78 16.40
N GLY A 164 17.65 -4.14 17.57
CA GLY A 164 18.16 -2.79 17.81
C GLY A 164 17.32 -1.64 17.25
N GLN A 165 16.04 -1.87 16.94
CA GLN A 165 15.18 -0.90 16.25
C GLN A 165 14.33 -0.05 17.21
N ASN A 166 14.94 0.49 18.26
CA ASN A 166 14.28 1.05 19.46
C ASN A 166 13.59 -0.01 20.33
N CYS A 167 13.10 0.43 21.50
CA CYS A 167 12.28 -0.43 22.36
C CYS A 167 10.97 -0.82 21.67
N LEU A 168 10.44 -2.01 21.99
CA LEU A 168 9.29 -2.60 21.29
C LEU A 168 8.07 -1.67 21.29
N TRP A 169 7.83 -0.99 22.42
CA TRP A 169 6.73 -0.05 22.55
C TRP A 169 6.80 1.10 21.54
N VAL A 170 8.00 1.66 21.32
CA VAL A 170 8.18 2.76 20.36
C VAL A 170 8.04 2.24 18.93
N TRP A 171 8.59 1.06 18.64
CA TRP A 171 8.47 0.43 17.33
C TRP A 171 7.00 0.18 16.96
N VAL A 172 6.24 -0.45 17.86
CA VAL A 172 4.82 -0.76 17.65
C VAL A 172 3.98 0.51 17.48
N ARG A 173 4.23 1.55 18.29
CA ARG A 173 3.52 2.82 18.13
C ARG A 173 3.77 3.43 16.76
N ASP A 174 5.04 3.55 16.37
CA ASP A 174 5.42 4.18 15.11
C ASP A 174 4.92 3.34 13.92
N HIS A 175 4.88 2.00 14.02
CA HIS A 175 4.34 1.10 13.00
C HIS A 175 2.81 1.16 12.87
N ARG A 176 2.07 1.14 14.00
CA ARG A 176 0.61 1.35 13.99
C ARG A 176 0.26 2.72 13.39
N GLN A 177 1.04 3.74 13.71
CA GLN A 177 0.87 5.07 13.13
C GLN A 177 1.14 5.10 11.62
N HIS A 178 2.20 4.42 11.17
CA HIS A 178 2.53 4.28 9.77
C HIS A 178 1.36 3.69 8.98
N HIS A 179 0.78 2.57 9.41
CA HIS A 179 -0.39 2.01 8.72
C HIS A 179 -1.59 2.96 8.76
N LYS A 180 -1.88 3.59 9.90
CA LYS A 180 -3.07 4.42 10.07
C LYS A 180 -3.04 5.67 9.17
N TYR A 181 -1.85 6.25 8.97
CA TYR A 181 -1.66 7.52 8.25
C TYR A 181 -0.60 7.41 7.14
N SER A 182 -0.49 6.23 6.50
CA SER A 182 0.59 5.89 5.57
C SER A 182 0.79 6.96 4.50
N ASP A 183 2.07 7.28 4.25
CA ASP A 183 2.50 8.19 3.19
C ASP A 183 1.96 9.63 3.32
N THR A 184 1.68 10.06 4.55
CA THR A 184 1.28 11.42 4.90
C THR A 184 2.27 12.08 5.87
N ASP A 185 2.07 13.35 6.23
CA ASP A 185 2.93 14.02 7.21
C ASP A 185 2.76 13.51 8.65
N ALA A 186 1.77 12.67 8.89
CA ALA A 186 1.59 11.93 10.13
C ALA A 186 2.30 10.56 10.11
N ASP A 187 2.83 10.10 8.98
CA ASP A 187 3.64 8.88 8.88
C ASP A 187 5.10 9.16 9.26
N PRO A 188 5.69 8.44 10.25
CA PRO A 188 7.09 8.60 10.64
C PRO A 188 8.09 8.45 9.49
N HIS A 189 7.82 7.60 8.50
CA HIS A 189 8.72 7.28 7.39
C HIS A 189 8.05 7.42 6.03
N ASN A 190 7.21 8.44 5.91
CA ASN A 190 6.48 8.84 4.70
C ASN A 190 7.28 8.69 3.38
N ALA A 191 6.88 7.73 2.54
CA ALA A 191 7.56 7.47 1.27
C ALA A 191 7.34 8.56 0.20
N ASN A 192 6.33 9.44 0.34
CA ASN A 192 6.16 10.60 -0.54
C ASN A 192 7.32 11.60 -0.45
N ARG A 193 8.13 11.53 0.61
CA ARG A 193 9.32 12.36 0.77
C ARG A 193 10.57 11.75 0.09
N GLY A 194 10.39 10.63 -0.61
CA GLY A 194 11.38 9.98 -1.44
C GLY A 194 12.17 8.89 -0.71
N PHE A 195 12.90 8.09 -1.50
CA PHE A 195 13.63 6.90 -1.06
C PHE A 195 14.53 7.15 0.16
N TRP A 196 15.37 8.19 0.12
CA TRP A 196 16.33 8.43 1.19
C TRP A 196 15.67 8.81 2.51
N PHE A 197 14.54 9.53 2.46
CA PHE A 197 13.80 9.88 3.66
C PHE A 197 13.20 8.64 4.31
N SER A 198 12.46 7.82 3.55
CA SER A 198 11.78 6.62 4.09
C SER A 198 12.75 5.50 4.46
N HIS A 199 13.93 5.45 3.83
CA HIS A 199 14.96 4.46 4.16
C HIS A 199 15.69 4.77 5.48
N VAL A 200 16.34 5.93 5.60
CA VAL A 200 17.15 6.27 6.79
C VAL A 200 17.02 7.73 7.23
N GLY A 201 16.65 8.63 6.31
CA GLY A 201 16.61 10.07 6.56
C GLY A 201 15.68 10.45 7.70
N TRP A 202 14.55 9.76 7.87
CA TRP A 202 13.60 9.99 8.96
C TRP A 202 14.20 9.79 10.36
N LEU A 203 15.24 8.95 10.49
CA LEU A 203 15.98 8.74 11.75
C LEU A 203 17.03 9.83 12.02
N CYS A 204 17.42 10.57 10.97
CA CYS A 204 18.45 11.61 11.00
C CYS A 204 17.89 13.02 11.21
N VAL A 205 16.57 13.18 11.25
CA VAL A 205 15.89 14.48 11.38
C VAL A 205 14.91 14.49 12.54
N ARG A 206 14.49 15.67 12.96
CA ARG A 206 13.38 15.80 13.92
C ARG A 206 12.08 15.32 13.26
N LYS A 207 11.27 14.56 14.03
CA LYS A 207 9.94 14.13 13.62
C LYS A 207 9.09 15.34 13.24
N HIS A 208 8.28 15.20 12.19
CA HIS A 208 7.31 16.22 11.80
C HIS A 208 6.28 16.45 12.92
N PRO A 209 5.77 17.68 13.16
CA PRO A 209 4.80 17.95 14.22
C PRO A 209 3.56 17.05 14.16
N LYS A 210 3.03 16.77 12.96
CA LYS A 210 1.89 15.86 12.78
C LYS A 210 2.21 14.43 13.23
N VAL A 211 3.45 13.95 13.08
CA VAL A 211 3.84 12.64 13.62
C VAL A 211 3.69 12.62 15.15
N ILE A 212 4.06 13.71 15.83
CA ILE A 212 3.95 13.81 17.29
C ILE A 212 2.48 13.93 17.72
N GLU A 213 1.70 14.74 17.02
CA GLU A 213 0.27 14.95 17.32
C GLU A 213 -0.54 13.67 17.14
N TYR A 214 -0.44 13.03 15.98
CA TYR A 214 -1.20 11.83 15.65
C TYR A 214 -0.68 10.59 16.35
N GLY A 215 0.61 10.54 16.72
CA GLY A 215 1.17 9.46 17.52
C GLY A 215 0.55 9.35 18.92
N LYS A 216 -0.02 10.44 19.46
CA LYS A 216 -0.78 10.42 20.72
C LYS A 216 -2.16 9.78 20.58
N LYS A 217 -2.68 9.66 19.35
CA LYS A 217 -4.01 9.10 19.04
C LYS A 217 -3.94 7.58 18.79
N ILE A 218 -2.75 6.98 18.81
CA ILE A 218 -2.56 5.54 18.64
C ILE A 218 -2.85 4.84 19.96
N ASP A 219 -3.76 3.87 19.93
CA ASP A 219 -4.02 3.00 21.08
C ASP A 219 -2.78 2.13 21.36
N MET A 220 -2.29 2.19 22.60
CA MET A 220 -1.15 1.43 23.11
C MET A 220 -1.50 0.70 24.41
N SER A 221 -2.78 0.67 24.79
CA SER A 221 -3.25 0.14 26.07
C SER A 221 -2.89 -1.34 26.28
N ASP A 222 -2.88 -2.12 25.20
CA ASP A 222 -2.47 -3.52 25.22
C ASP A 222 -0.98 -3.73 25.53
N LEU A 223 -0.12 -2.82 25.04
CA LEU A 223 1.32 -2.86 25.34
C LEU A 223 1.63 -2.30 26.72
N ASP A 224 0.90 -1.26 27.15
CA ASP A 224 1.05 -0.67 28.48
C ASP A 224 0.65 -1.67 29.58
N ALA A 225 -0.30 -2.57 29.29
CA ALA A 225 -0.72 -3.64 30.18
C ALA A 225 0.25 -4.83 30.25
N ASP A 226 1.17 -5.01 29.28
CA ASP A 226 2.11 -6.13 29.29
C ASP A 226 3.40 -5.77 30.09
N PRO A 227 3.60 -6.38 31.28
CA PRO A 227 4.72 -6.03 32.15
C PRO A 227 6.09 -6.36 31.51
N TYR A 228 6.17 -7.30 30.58
CA TYR A 228 7.42 -7.65 29.90
C TYR A 228 7.84 -6.58 28.92
N ILE A 229 6.88 -6.04 28.17
CA ILE A 229 7.12 -4.95 27.22
C ILE A 229 7.52 -3.70 27.98
N MET A 230 6.84 -3.41 29.09
CA MET A 230 7.15 -2.25 29.92
C MET A 230 8.50 -2.39 30.65
N PHE A 231 8.88 -3.60 31.05
CA PHE A 231 10.24 -3.90 31.53
C PHE A 231 11.28 -3.65 30.44
N GLN A 232 11.07 -4.17 29.23
CA GLN A 232 11.98 -3.96 28.10
C GLN A 232 12.11 -2.48 27.76
N LYS A 233 11.01 -1.73 27.75
CA LYS A 233 10.99 -0.28 27.53
C LYS A 233 11.81 0.48 28.57
N ARG A 234 11.64 0.15 29.85
CA ARG A 234 12.34 0.81 30.97
C ARG A 234 13.84 0.54 30.96
N HIS A 235 14.24 -0.69 30.63
CA HIS A 235 15.63 -1.13 30.69
C HIS A 235 16.28 -1.30 29.31
N TYR A 236 15.68 -0.74 28.26
CA TYR A 236 16.05 -1.01 26.87
C TYR A 236 17.53 -0.81 26.59
N LYS A 237 18.13 0.28 27.06
CA LYS A 237 19.55 0.57 26.83
C LYS A 237 20.46 -0.54 27.38
N VAL A 238 20.21 -0.98 28.61
CA VAL A 238 20.98 -2.04 29.26
C VAL A 238 20.75 -3.37 28.54
N LEU A 239 19.49 -3.72 28.26
CA LEU A 239 19.16 -4.96 27.57
C LEU A 239 19.73 -5.00 26.14
N TYR A 240 19.69 -3.89 25.42
CA TYR A 240 20.31 -3.73 24.11
C TYR A 240 21.82 -3.92 24.18
N THR A 241 22.51 -3.26 25.12
CA THR A 241 23.94 -3.43 25.30
C THR A 241 24.32 -4.88 25.60
N ILE A 242 23.52 -5.61 26.40
CA ILE A 242 23.80 -7.01 26.70
C ILE A 242 23.46 -7.91 25.50
N PHE A 243 22.26 -7.80 24.94
CA PHE A 243 21.72 -8.79 24.00
C PHE A 243 22.02 -8.50 22.54
N ALA A 244 22.19 -7.23 22.16
CA ALA A 244 22.53 -6.86 20.78
C ALA A 244 24.03 -6.72 20.58
N LEU A 245 24.76 -6.19 21.57
CA LEU A 245 26.20 -5.93 21.47
C LEU A 245 27.01 -7.00 22.22
N GLY A 246 26.82 -7.13 23.53
CA GLY A 246 27.66 -7.95 24.41
C GLY A 246 27.66 -9.42 24.05
N LEU A 247 26.51 -10.09 24.15
CA LEU A 247 26.39 -11.53 23.89
C LEU A 247 26.82 -11.89 22.45
N PRO A 248 26.34 -11.21 21.39
CA PRO A 248 26.81 -11.48 20.03
C PRO A 248 28.32 -11.35 19.83
N THR A 249 28.97 -10.40 20.51
CA THR A 249 30.43 -10.23 20.42
C THR A 249 31.21 -11.23 21.27
N ILE A 250 30.70 -11.58 22.46
CA ILE A 250 31.40 -12.46 23.41
C ILE A 250 31.38 -13.92 22.94
N VAL A 251 30.29 -14.40 22.36
CA VAL A 251 30.15 -15.81 21.96
C VAL A 251 31.27 -16.26 21.02
N PRO A 252 31.59 -15.55 19.91
CA PRO A 252 32.69 -15.95 19.03
C PRO A 252 34.06 -16.01 19.72
N ILE A 253 34.32 -15.10 20.65
CA ILE A 253 35.59 -15.00 21.36
C ILE A 253 35.81 -16.24 22.23
N PHE A 254 34.80 -16.68 22.97
CA PHE A 254 34.96 -17.81 23.90
C PHE A 254 34.64 -19.17 23.28
N ALA A 255 33.73 -19.24 22.31
CA ALA A 255 33.29 -20.52 21.75
C ALA A 255 34.25 -21.07 20.70
N TRP A 256 34.95 -20.21 19.94
CA TRP A 256 35.90 -20.63 18.91
C TRP A 256 37.12 -19.71 18.79
N ASN A 257 37.46 -18.95 19.84
CA ASN A 257 38.68 -18.14 19.94
C ASN A 257 38.83 -17.10 18.81
N GLU A 258 37.72 -16.45 18.42
CA GLU A 258 37.74 -15.36 17.45
C GLU A 258 38.49 -14.14 18.00
N ASN A 259 39.15 -13.39 17.11
CA ASN A 259 39.73 -12.10 17.46
C ASN A 259 38.62 -11.15 17.99
N PRO A 260 38.78 -10.53 19.18
CA PRO A 260 37.74 -9.68 19.75
C PRO A 260 37.27 -8.53 18.84
N TRP A 261 38.15 -7.97 18.03
CA TRP A 261 37.79 -6.92 17.07
C TRP A 261 36.98 -7.47 15.90
N MET A 262 37.32 -8.66 15.39
CA MET A 262 36.54 -9.30 14.32
C MET A 262 35.18 -9.76 14.83
N ALA A 263 35.12 -10.31 16.05
CA ALA A 263 33.85 -10.64 16.70
C ALA A 263 32.96 -9.40 16.83
N LEU A 264 33.51 -8.25 17.25
CA LEU A 264 32.76 -7.00 17.36
C LEU A 264 32.33 -6.46 15.99
N TRP A 265 33.25 -6.38 15.03
CA TRP A 265 32.98 -5.79 13.71
C TRP A 265 31.99 -6.62 12.90
N VAL A 266 32.07 -7.95 12.98
CA VAL A 266 31.20 -8.85 12.20
C VAL A 266 29.90 -9.13 12.95
N ALA A 267 29.98 -9.67 14.17
CA ALA A 267 28.80 -10.15 14.89
C ALA A 267 27.92 -9.02 15.45
N TYR A 268 28.48 -7.81 15.66
CA TYR A 268 27.70 -6.64 16.03
C TYR A 268 27.54 -5.66 14.87
N PHE A 269 28.61 -5.00 14.40
CA PHE A 269 28.47 -3.87 13.46
C PHE A 269 27.89 -4.31 12.10
N ALA A 270 28.51 -5.28 11.43
CA ALA A 270 28.06 -5.76 10.12
C ALA A 270 26.64 -6.34 10.20
N ARG A 271 26.40 -7.22 11.17
CA ARG A 271 25.07 -7.76 11.45
C ARG A 271 24.02 -6.65 11.67
N THR A 272 24.34 -5.62 12.47
CA THR A 272 23.41 -4.51 12.75
C THR A 272 23.05 -3.76 11.48
N ILE A 273 24.04 -3.36 10.68
CA ILE A 273 23.76 -2.57 9.47
C ILE A 273 22.96 -3.37 8.45
N ILE A 274 23.20 -4.68 8.34
CA ILE A 274 22.46 -5.55 7.43
C ILE A 274 21.01 -5.66 7.88
N ASN A 275 20.74 -5.95 9.16
CA ASN A 275 19.37 -5.99 9.69
C ASN A 275 18.63 -4.68 9.50
N LEU A 276 19.28 -3.55 9.79
CA LEU A 276 18.69 -2.22 9.64
C LEU A 276 18.31 -1.95 8.18
N ASN A 277 19.24 -2.10 7.24
CA ASN A 277 18.97 -1.84 5.83
C ASN A 277 17.92 -2.79 5.25
N VAL A 278 17.95 -4.07 5.59
CA VAL A 278 16.91 -5.03 5.16
C VAL A 278 15.52 -4.61 5.67
N THR A 279 15.42 -4.12 6.90
CA THR A 279 14.13 -3.64 7.44
C THR A 279 13.72 -2.33 6.78
N TRP A 280 14.64 -1.39 6.62
CA TRP A 280 14.38 -0.09 6.01
C TRP A 280 14.01 -0.17 4.52
N MET A 281 14.39 -1.25 3.84
CA MET A 281 13.91 -1.53 2.48
C MET A 281 12.41 -1.77 2.42
N VAL A 282 11.77 -2.27 3.49
CA VAL A 282 10.32 -2.41 3.54
C VAL A 282 9.67 -1.02 3.45
N ASN A 283 10.18 -0.05 4.20
CA ASN A 283 9.68 1.33 4.21
C ASN A 283 9.97 2.09 2.91
N SER A 284 11.08 1.77 2.21
CA SER A 284 11.51 2.48 1.01
C SER A 284 11.20 1.73 -0.27
N VAL A 285 11.83 0.58 -0.50
CA VAL A 285 11.67 -0.21 -1.73
C VAL A 285 10.25 -0.72 -1.85
N ALA A 286 9.66 -1.26 -0.77
CA ALA A 286 8.31 -1.80 -0.79
C ALA A 286 7.18 -0.73 -0.73
N HIS A 287 7.53 0.55 -0.84
CA HIS A 287 6.59 1.65 -1.13
C HIS A 287 6.77 2.27 -2.52
N LEU A 288 7.86 1.95 -3.24
CA LEU A 288 8.26 2.65 -4.46
C LEU A 288 8.41 1.74 -5.69
N PHE A 289 8.89 0.51 -5.50
CA PHE A 289 9.34 -0.35 -6.59
C PHE A 289 8.63 -1.73 -6.57
N GLY A 290 7.48 -1.80 -7.25
CA GLY A 290 6.69 -3.01 -7.39
C GLY A 290 5.31 -2.77 -8.04
N THR A 291 4.41 -3.74 -7.91
CA THR A 291 3.01 -3.67 -8.38
C THR A 291 2.02 -3.54 -7.22
N ARG A 292 0.75 -3.23 -7.53
CA ARG A 292 -0.33 -3.01 -6.56
C ARG A 292 -1.57 -3.86 -6.86
N PRO A 293 -1.45 -5.19 -6.86
CA PRO A 293 -2.53 -6.07 -7.28
C PRO A 293 -3.77 -6.04 -6.39
N TYR A 294 -3.67 -5.54 -5.15
CA TYR A 294 -4.76 -5.49 -4.18
C TYR A 294 -5.35 -4.08 -4.04
N ASP A 295 -4.51 -3.04 -3.97
CA ASP A 295 -4.99 -1.66 -3.88
C ASP A 295 -4.01 -0.67 -4.55
N GLU A 296 -4.40 -0.12 -5.69
CA GLU A 296 -3.65 0.86 -6.49
C GLU A 296 -3.65 2.27 -5.88
N THR A 297 -4.48 2.51 -4.86
CA THR A 297 -4.68 3.84 -4.25
C THR A 297 -3.76 4.10 -3.05
N ILE A 298 -2.95 3.12 -2.67
CA ILE A 298 -1.95 3.21 -1.60
C ILE A 298 -0.53 3.07 -2.17
N PHE A 299 0.49 3.61 -1.50
CA PHE A 299 1.87 3.48 -1.98
C PHE A 299 2.50 2.09 -1.89
N PRO A 300 2.25 1.28 -0.83
CA PRO A 300 2.81 -0.06 -0.68
C PRO A 300 2.68 -0.91 -1.94
N VAL A 301 3.75 -1.63 -2.27
CA VAL A 301 3.88 -2.46 -3.47
C VAL A 301 4.32 -3.88 -3.13
N GLU A 302 4.00 -4.83 -4.00
CA GLU A 302 4.55 -6.17 -3.97
C GLU A 302 5.99 -6.17 -4.53
N SER A 303 6.95 -6.58 -3.72
CA SER A 303 8.37 -6.67 -4.07
C SER A 303 8.96 -8.00 -3.64
N MET A 304 9.15 -8.91 -4.60
CA MET A 304 9.75 -10.22 -4.35
C MET A 304 11.21 -10.10 -3.87
N PHE A 305 11.93 -9.07 -4.31
CA PHE A 305 13.27 -8.76 -3.83
C PHE A 305 13.29 -8.49 -2.33
N VAL A 306 12.39 -7.62 -1.86
CA VAL A 306 12.25 -7.32 -0.43
C VAL A 306 11.75 -8.56 0.31
N ALA A 307 10.83 -9.35 -0.26
CA ALA A 307 10.32 -10.56 0.39
C ALA A 307 11.43 -11.59 0.65
N ALA A 308 12.35 -11.77 -0.30
CA ALA A 308 13.49 -12.66 -0.17
C ALA A 308 14.46 -12.24 0.96
N LEU A 309 14.75 -10.94 1.07
CA LEU A 309 15.70 -10.43 2.06
C LEU A 309 15.08 -10.22 3.44
N ALA A 310 13.85 -9.70 3.49
CA ALA A 310 13.11 -9.42 4.72
C ALA A 310 12.22 -10.59 5.16
N THR A 311 12.49 -11.81 4.70
CA THR A 311 11.85 -13.06 5.19
C THR A 311 10.31 -13.10 5.04
N GLY A 312 9.76 -12.40 4.05
CA GLY A 312 8.33 -12.36 3.74
C GLY A 312 7.69 -10.97 3.74
N GLU A 313 8.36 -9.94 4.27
CA GLU A 313 7.75 -8.60 4.45
C GLU A 313 7.69 -7.74 3.17
N GLY A 314 8.09 -8.29 2.02
CA GLY A 314 8.05 -7.58 0.73
C GLY A 314 6.70 -7.63 0.03
N TRP A 315 5.76 -8.44 0.51
CA TRP A 315 4.39 -8.52 -0.01
C TRP A 315 3.53 -7.38 0.57
N HIS A 316 3.98 -6.15 0.34
CA HIS A 316 3.61 -5.00 1.16
C HIS A 316 2.27 -4.37 0.73
N ASN A 317 1.87 -4.49 -0.55
CA ASN A 317 0.54 -4.05 -0.99
C ASN A 317 -0.55 -4.93 -0.36
N TYR A 318 -0.34 -6.25 -0.34
CA TYR A 318 -1.21 -7.18 0.37
C TYR A 318 -1.26 -6.84 1.85
N HIS A 319 -0.10 -6.68 2.47
CA HIS A 319 -0.01 -6.43 3.90
C HIS A 319 -0.76 -5.14 4.31
N HIS A 320 -0.64 -4.05 3.56
CA HIS A 320 -1.42 -2.84 3.84
C HIS A 320 -2.90 -2.94 3.46
N ALA A 321 -3.26 -3.83 2.54
CA ALA A 321 -4.65 -4.12 2.22
C ALA A 321 -5.34 -4.96 3.33
N PHE A 322 -4.59 -5.88 3.95
CA PHE A 322 -5.04 -6.83 4.97
C PHE A 322 -4.06 -6.88 6.17
N PRO A 323 -3.92 -5.80 6.95
CA PRO A 323 -2.89 -5.70 7.98
C PRO A 323 -3.01 -6.73 9.09
N TRP A 324 -4.20 -7.28 9.34
CA TRP A 324 -4.43 -8.31 10.34
C TRP A 324 -4.11 -9.74 9.88
N ASP A 325 -3.84 -9.99 8.60
CA ASP A 325 -3.51 -11.35 8.12
C ASP A 325 -2.13 -11.77 8.63
N TYR A 326 -2.05 -12.88 9.36
CA TYR A 326 -0.81 -13.36 9.99
C TYR A 326 0.28 -13.71 8.96
N ARG A 327 -0.10 -13.99 7.71
CA ARG A 327 0.85 -14.30 6.64
C ARG A 327 1.50 -13.04 6.11
N ALA A 328 0.86 -11.87 6.25
CA ALA A 328 1.27 -10.61 5.61
C ALA A 328 1.47 -10.75 4.09
N ALA A 329 0.84 -11.76 3.49
CA ALA A 329 0.91 -12.08 2.07
C ALA A 329 -0.24 -13.01 1.71
N GLU A 330 -0.62 -13.05 0.44
CA GLU A 330 -1.60 -14.03 -0.04
C GLU A 330 -1.07 -15.47 0.11
N LEU A 331 -1.97 -16.42 0.35
CA LEU A 331 -1.62 -17.83 0.47
C LEU A 331 -0.88 -18.33 -0.78
N GLY A 332 0.21 -19.06 -0.57
CA GLY A 332 1.02 -19.64 -1.65
C GLY A 332 2.10 -18.71 -2.21
N THR A 333 2.21 -17.48 -1.72
CA THR A 333 3.30 -16.55 -2.10
C THR A 333 4.67 -17.08 -1.63
N PRO A 334 5.73 -16.98 -2.48
CA PRO A 334 7.05 -17.48 -2.13
C PRO A 334 7.76 -16.57 -1.10
N PHE A 335 8.92 -17.03 -0.61
CA PHE A 335 9.83 -16.26 0.25
C PHE A 335 9.27 -15.76 1.59
N ASN A 336 8.14 -16.30 2.05
CA ASN A 336 7.55 -15.96 3.35
C ASN A 336 7.98 -16.95 4.45
N LEU A 337 9.24 -16.84 4.88
CA LEU A 337 9.79 -17.75 5.89
C LEU A 337 9.16 -17.50 7.27
N THR A 338 8.85 -16.25 7.60
CA THR A 338 8.15 -15.89 8.84
C THR A 338 6.81 -16.63 8.97
N CYS A 339 5.99 -16.65 7.91
CA CYS A 339 4.75 -17.44 7.87
C CYS A 339 4.98 -18.91 8.19
N LYS A 340 5.98 -19.55 7.57
CA LYS A 340 6.29 -20.96 7.79
C LYS A 340 6.65 -21.27 9.26
N PHE A 341 7.35 -20.36 9.93
CA PHE A 341 7.62 -20.49 11.36
C PHE A 341 6.36 -20.34 12.20
N ILE A 342 5.49 -19.41 11.84
CA ILE A 342 4.19 -19.27 12.50
C ILE A 342 3.36 -20.55 12.34
N ASP A 343 3.26 -21.09 11.13
CA ASP A 343 2.53 -22.34 10.83
C ASP A 343 3.11 -23.53 11.62
N PHE A 344 4.44 -23.63 11.71
CA PHE A 344 5.11 -24.65 12.50
C PHE A 344 4.72 -24.56 13.99
N PHE A 345 4.79 -23.37 14.59
CA PHE A 345 4.40 -23.19 16.00
C PHE A 345 2.89 -23.34 16.21
N ALA A 346 2.06 -23.00 15.22
CA ALA A 346 0.63 -23.20 15.25
C ALA A 346 0.26 -24.69 15.28
N LYS A 347 0.95 -25.52 14.48
CA LYS A 347 0.79 -26.98 14.48
C LYS A 347 0.96 -27.61 15.86
N TYR A 348 1.83 -27.05 16.71
CA TYR A 348 2.06 -27.53 18.09
C TYR A 348 1.28 -26.74 19.16
N GLY A 349 0.32 -25.91 18.76
CA GLY A 349 -0.49 -25.10 19.67
C GLY A 349 0.32 -24.10 20.50
N VAL A 350 1.47 -23.65 20.00
CA VAL A 350 2.28 -22.59 20.61
C VAL A 350 1.78 -21.22 20.15
N ILE A 351 1.45 -21.13 18.88
CA ILE A 351 0.69 -20.03 18.29
C ILE A 351 -0.75 -20.53 18.05
N TYR A 352 -1.73 -19.64 18.22
CA TYR A 352 -3.14 -19.95 18.05
C TYR A 352 -3.91 -18.67 17.70
N ASP A 353 -5.19 -18.79 17.35
CA ASP A 353 -6.06 -17.65 16.99
C ASP A 353 -5.49 -16.86 15.80
N LEU A 354 -5.08 -17.58 14.75
CA LEU A 354 -4.51 -17.00 13.53
C LEU A 354 -5.62 -16.30 12.75
N ARG A 355 -5.35 -15.06 12.36
CA ARG A 355 -6.27 -14.25 11.55
C ARG A 355 -5.85 -14.27 10.10
N GLU A 356 -6.82 -14.47 9.22
CA GLU A 356 -6.59 -14.69 7.79
C GLU A 356 -7.66 -13.96 6.98
N ALA A 357 -7.26 -13.25 5.93
CA ALA A 357 -8.22 -12.75 4.95
C ALA A 357 -8.77 -13.93 4.13
N THR A 358 -10.08 -13.96 3.93
CA THR A 358 -10.71 -15.02 3.13
C THR A 358 -10.37 -14.86 1.65
N ALA A 359 -10.39 -15.95 0.89
CA ALA A 359 -10.18 -15.88 -0.57
C ALA A 359 -11.19 -14.94 -1.26
N THR A 360 -12.43 -14.87 -0.74
CA THR A 360 -13.46 -13.95 -1.21
C THR A 360 -13.08 -12.49 -0.95
N MET A 361 -12.61 -12.15 0.26
CA MET A 361 -12.12 -10.81 0.59
C MET A 361 -10.96 -10.40 -0.32
N VAL A 362 -9.99 -11.29 -0.52
CA VAL A 362 -8.83 -11.05 -1.40
C VAL A 362 -9.28 -10.80 -2.84
N LYS A 363 -10.08 -11.71 -3.41
CA LYS A 363 -10.65 -11.55 -4.76
C LYS A 363 -11.39 -10.22 -4.90
N ASN A 364 -12.25 -9.90 -3.94
CA ASN A 364 -13.07 -8.70 -3.99
C ASN A 364 -12.22 -7.41 -3.92
N ARG A 365 -11.15 -7.42 -3.11
CA ARG A 365 -10.20 -6.31 -3.04
C ARG A 365 -9.45 -6.13 -4.35
N CYS A 366 -8.92 -7.21 -4.93
CA CYS A 366 -8.23 -7.17 -6.23
C CYS A 366 -9.12 -6.60 -7.33
N LEU A 367 -10.37 -7.05 -7.43
CA LEU A 367 -11.30 -6.59 -8.46
C LEU A 367 -11.72 -5.13 -8.29
N ARG A 368 -11.88 -4.67 -7.05
CA ARG A 368 -12.40 -3.34 -6.76
C ARG A 368 -11.34 -2.24 -6.79
N THR A 369 -10.14 -2.53 -6.30
CA THR A 369 -9.10 -1.52 -6.09
C THR A 369 -7.73 -1.91 -6.63
N GLY A 370 -7.53 -3.14 -7.11
CA GLY A 370 -6.22 -3.56 -7.63
C GLY A 370 -5.86 -2.89 -8.95
N ASP A 371 -4.55 -2.75 -9.21
CA ASP A 371 -4.00 -2.25 -10.47
C ASP A 371 -4.13 -3.24 -11.65
N ARG A 372 -4.87 -4.34 -11.43
CA ARG A 372 -5.08 -5.47 -12.34
C ARG A 372 -3.81 -6.24 -12.68
N SER A 373 -2.73 -6.13 -11.90
CA SER A 373 -1.52 -6.96 -12.06
C SER A 373 -1.63 -8.33 -11.37
N HIS A 374 -2.75 -8.64 -10.72
CA HIS A 374 -2.91 -9.90 -9.98
C HIS A 374 -2.85 -11.12 -10.90
N GLN A 375 -2.17 -12.20 -10.49
CA GLN A 375 -1.94 -13.36 -11.36
C GLN A 375 -3.23 -14.05 -11.81
N GLN A 376 -4.23 -14.15 -10.92
CA GLN A 376 -5.51 -14.80 -11.20
C GLN A 376 -6.64 -13.85 -11.63
N TYR A 377 -6.67 -12.62 -11.10
CA TYR A 377 -7.82 -11.69 -11.21
C TYR A 377 -7.47 -10.46 -12.06
N GLY A 378 -6.22 -10.34 -12.48
CA GLY A 378 -5.75 -9.28 -13.35
C GLY A 378 -6.10 -9.53 -14.81
N VAL A 379 -5.66 -8.60 -15.67
CA VAL A 379 -5.76 -8.76 -17.13
C VAL A 379 -4.34 -8.84 -17.74
N PRO A 380 -4.11 -9.65 -18.79
CA PRO A 380 -2.77 -9.82 -19.37
C PRO A 380 -2.10 -8.51 -19.83
N GLU A 381 -2.89 -7.50 -20.16
CA GLU A 381 -2.44 -6.18 -20.61
C GLU A 381 -2.11 -5.22 -19.44
N ALA A 382 -2.60 -5.54 -18.24
CA ALA A 382 -2.24 -4.87 -17.00
C ALA A 382 -1.06 -5.56 -16.28
N ALA A 383 -0.74 -6.81 -16.68
CA ALA A 383 0.62 -7.31 -16.53
C ALA A 383 1.55 -6.51 -17.47
N PRO A 384 2.68 -6.00 -16.99
CA PRO A 384 2.67 -4.58 -16.69
C PRO A 384 3.35 -3.68 -17.72
N LYS A 385 2.76 -2.48 -17.86
CA LYS A 385 3.49 -1.26 -18.22
C LYS A 385 4.42 -0.90 -17.06
N THR A 386 5.50 -1.65 -16.90
CA THR A 386 6.56 -1.38 -15.90
C THR A 386 7.76 -0.70 -16.53
N LYS A 387 8.44 0.12 -15.73
CA LYS A 387 9.78 0.61 -16.00
C LYS A 387 10.77 -0.04 -15.05
N THR A 388 11.99 -0.20 -15.52
CA THR A 388 13.16 -0.58 -14.70
C THR A 388 14.27 0.40 -14.99
N PHE A 389 15.34 0.38 -14.18
CA PHE A 389 16.54 1.15 -14.51
C PHE A 389 17.04 0.75 -15.91
N LEU A 390 17.15 1.75 -16.80
CA LEU A 390 17.51 1.59 -18.22
C LEU A 390 16.58 0.65 -19.03
N ASN A 391 15.37 0.34 -18.52
CA ASN A 391 14.46 -0.68 -19.10
C ASN A 391 15.05 -2.11 -19.17
N ILE A 392 16.10 -2.41 -18.40
CA ILE A 392 16.74 -3.73 -18.34
C ILE A 392 16.10 -4.58 -17.22
N TRP A 393 15.88 -5.88 -17.47
CA TRP A 393 15.43 -6.89 -16.50
C TRP A 393 14.08 -6.59 -15.80
N ARG A 394 12.95 -6.75 -16.50
CA ARG A 394 11.58 -6.48 -15.99
C ARG A 394 11.00 -7.58 -15.08
N HIS A 395 11.85 -8.26 -14.32
CA HIS A 395 11.43 -9.34 -13.43
C HIS A 395 10.99 -8.78 -12.05
N PRO A 396 10.02 -9.38 -11.35
CA PRO A 396 9.60 -8.95 -10.00
C PRO A 396 10.71 -8.98 -8.92
N SER A 397 11.83 -9.65 -9.19
CA SER A 397 13.01 -9.63 -8.31
C SER A 397 13.93 -8.43 -8.57
N ASN A 398 13.70 -7.63 -9.62
CA ASN A 398 14.52 -6.46 -9.88
C ASN A 398 14.11 -5.35 -8.90
N PRO A 399 15.02 -4.86 -8.03
CA PRO A 399 14.70 -3.80 -7.07
C PRO A 399 14.34 -2.44 -7.71
N THR A 400 14.60 -2.28 -9.00
CA THR A 400 14.27 -1.06 -9.77
C THR A 400 12.96 -1.20 -10.55
N TYR A 401 12.32 -2.36 -10.46
CA TYR A 401 11.06 -2.65 -11.11
C TYR A 401 9.94 -1.82 -10.48
N THR A 402 9.29 -0.97 -11.27
CA THR A 402 8.21 -0.13 -10.77
C THR A 402 7.06 -0.09 -11.76
N SER A 403 5.83 -0.13 -11.23
CA SER A 403 4.64 0.22 -12.00
C SER A 403 4.73 1.67 -12.48
N VAL A 404 4.31 1.92 -13.73
CA VAL A 404 4.24 3.29 -14.27
C VAL A 404 3.11 4.10 -13.63
N GLN A 405 2.17 3.45 -12.94
CA GLN A 405 1.09 4.13 -12.24
C GLN A 405 1.58 4.72 -10.91
N LYS A 406 1.42 6.04 -10.80
CA LYS A 406 1.47 6.71 -9.50
C LYS A 406 0.16 6.44 -8.76
N PRO A 407 0.19 6.08 -7.47
CA PRO A 407 -1.02 5.85 -6.70
C PRO A 407 -1.86 7.13 -6.69
N LYS A 408 -3.17 6.99 -6.93
CA LYS A 408 -4.12 8.10 -6.79
C LYS A 408 -4.35 8.32 -5.29
N ILE A 409 -4.15 9.56 -4.83
CA ILE A 409 -4.24 9.89 -3.40
C ILE A 409 -5.66 9.60 -2.91
N LYS A 410 -5.80 8.60 -2.03
CA LYS A 410 -7.06 8.25 -1.38
C LYS A 410 -7.33 9.20 -0.22
N MET A 411 -8.58 9.66 -0.09
CA MET A 411 -9.02 10.34 1.12
C MET A 411 -8.98 9.38 2.31
N LEU A 412 -8.34 9.80 3.39
CA LEU A 412 -8.19 8.96 4.56
C LEU A 412 -9.50 8.93 5.35
N PRO A 413 -9.96 7.75 5.80
CA PRO A 413 -11.07 7.69 6.74
C PRO A 413 -10.75 8.51 7.99
N LYS A 414 -11.77 8.99 8.72
CA LYS A 414 -11.60 9.80 9.95
C LYS A 414 -10.60 9.20 10.94
N TYR A 415 -10.61 7.89 11.07
CA TYR A 415 -9.73 7.15 11.97
C TYR A 415 -8.52 6.56 11.24
N GLY A 416 -8.17 7.03 10.05
CA GLY A 416 -7.12 6.43 9.22
C GLY A 416 -7.50 5.06 8.66
N TYR A 417 -6.50 4.33 8.12
CA TYR A 417 -6.70 2.94 7.69
C TYR A 417 -6.89 2.00 8.89
N ALA A 418 -7.71 0.97 8.70
CA ALA A 418 -7.96 -0.06 9.70
C ALA A 418 -6.68 -0.88 9.95
N LEU A 419 -6.35 -1.09 11.23
CA LEU A 419 -5.20 -1.89 11.67
C LEU A 419 -5.56 -3.34 11.98
N VAL A 420 -6.78 -3.55 12.46
CA VAL A 420 -7.35 -4.85 12.82
C VAL A 420 -8.70 -5.03 12.13
N GLU A 421 -9.09 -6.28 11.93
CA GLU A 421 -10.34 -6.63 11.22
C GLU A 421 -11.58 -5.98 11.86
N GLU A 422 -11.61 -5.84 13.19
CA GLU A 422 -12.72 -5.23 13.91
C GLU A 422 -12.91 -3.73 13.65
N GLU A 423 -11.88 -3.05 13.11
CA GLU A 423 -11.96 -1.65 12.69
C GLU A 423 -12.58 -1.50 11.29
N LEU A 424 -12.76 -2.60 10.54
CA LEU A 424 -13.37 -2.53 9.22
C LEU A 424 -14.87 -2.19 9.27
N PRO A 425 -15.36 -1.36 8.34
CA PRO A 425 -16.79 -1.17 8.16
C PRO A 425 -17.48 -2.49 7.80
N LYS A 426 -18.68 -2.78 8.34
CA LYS A 426 -19.44 -4.01 8.03
C LYS A 426 -19.59 -4.31 6.54
N ARG A 427 -19.74 -3.28 5.70
CA ARG A 427 -19.83 -3.41 4.24
C ARG A 427 -18.57 -4.00 3.58
N GLU A 428 -17.43 -3.95 4.26
CA GLU A 428 -16.14 -4.51 3.79
C GLU A 428 -15.92 -5.95 4.30
N LEU A 429 -16.82 -6.44 5.16
CA LEU A 429 -16.87 -7.81 5.67
C LEU A 429 -18.02 -8.63 5.05
N ASP A 430 -18.98 -7.96 4.39
CA ASP A 430 -20.17 -8.60 3.81
C ASP A 430 -19.88 -9.08 2.38
N ASP A 431 -19.68 -10.39 2.24
CA ASP A 431 -19.35 -11.03 0.97
C ASP A 431 -20.44 -10.89 -0.10
N GLU A 432 -21.73 -10.89 0.27
CA GLU A 432 -22.83 -10.73 -0.68
C GLU A 432 -22.85 -9.31 -1.26
N ILE A 433 -22.68 -8.30 -0.40
CA ILE A 433 -22.58 -6.90 -0.82
C ILE A 433 -21.37 -6.71 -1.74
N LEU A 434 -20.21 -7.26 -1.36
CA LEU A 434 -18.98 -7.12 -2.13
C LEU A 434 -19.08 -7.84 -3.49
N ALA A 435 -19.66 -9.04 -3.54
CA ALA A 435 -19.87 -9.77 -4.79
C ALA A 435 -20.75 -8.97 -5.75
N LYS A 436 -21.87 -8.42 -5.26
CA LYS A 436 -22.76 -7.57 -6.06
C LYS A 436 -22.08 -6.30 -6.57
N GLN A 437 -21.25 -5.66 -5.73
CA GLN A 437 -20.45 -4.51 -6.16
C GLN A 437 -19.47 -4.86 -7.27
N ASN A 438 -18.84 -6.04 -7.19
CA ASN A 438 -17.89 -6.49 -8.20
C ASN A 438 -18.57 -6.84 -9.52
N GLU A 439 -19.76 -7.44 -9.50
CA GLU A 439 -20.55 -7.66 -10.71
C GLU A 439 -20.91 -6.34 -11.40
N ILE A 440 -21.37 -5.35 -10.63
CA ILE A 440 -21.67 -4.00 -11.15
C ILE A 440 -20.41 -3.35 -11.74
N LEU A 441 -19.28 -3.46 -11.05
CA LEU A 441 -18.01 -2.90 -11.52
C LEU A 441 -17.55 -3.58 -12.82
N GLN A 442 -17.62 -4.91 -12.90
CA GLN A 442 -17.27 -5.65 -14.11
C GLN A 442 -18.18 -5.27 -15.28
N GLN A 443 -19.48 -5.12 -15.06
CA GLN A 443 -20.41 -4.66 -16.09
C GLN A 443 -20.05 -3.27 -16.62
N ARG A 444 -19.68 -2.33 -15.73
CA ARG A 444 -19.21 -0.99 -16.11
C ARG A 444 -17.92 -1.04 -16.93
N LEU A 445 -16.95 -1.83 -16.49
CA LEU A 445 -15.68 -1.98 -17.20
C LEU A 445 -15.87 -2.60 -18.59
N MET A 446 -16.73 -3.61 -18.72
CA MET A 446 -17.06 -4.19 -20.03
C MET A 446 -17.80 -3.20 -20.93
N ALA A 447 -18.63 -2.30 -20.37
CA ALA A 447 -19.29 -1.25 -21.12
C ALA A 447 -18.28 -0.19 -21.61
N GLU A 448 -17.37 0.28 -20.73
CA GLU A 448 -16.31 1.22 -21.09
C GLU A 448 -15.37 0.66 -22.17
N GLU A 449 -15.03 -0.63 -22.10
CA GLU A 449 -14.20 -1.28 -23.11
C GLU A 449 -14.93 -1.41 -24.45
N LYS A 450 -16.23 -1.70 -24.43
CA LYS A 450 -17.07 -1.67 -25.64
C LYS A 450 -17.11 -0.26 -26.23
N ASP A 451 -17.29 0.77 -25.42
CA ASP A 451 -17.34 2.16 -25.89
C ASP A 451 -15.98 2.63 -26.45
N LEU A 452 -14.87 2.24 -25.83
CA LEU A 452 -13.51 2.48 -26.34
C LEU A 452 -13.28 1.76 -27.67
N ASN A 453 -13.75 0.53 -27.82
CA ASN A 453 -13.65 -0.24 -29.06
C ASN A 453 -14.57 0.29 -30.16
N VAL A 454 -15.76 0.79 -29.82
CA VAL A 454 -16.66 1.46 -30.77
C VAL A 454 -16.06 2.79 -31.22
N ASN A 455 -15.46 3.57 -30.32
CA ASN A 455 -14.79 4.82 -30.64
C ASN A 455 -13.50 4.62 -31.43
N SER A 456 -12.69 3.60 -31.12
CA SER A 456 -11.47 3.27 -31.88
C SER A 456 -11.81 2.77 -33.28
N ASN A 457 -12.83 1.93 -33.43
CA ASN A 457 -13.34 1.48 -34.73
C ASN A 457 -14.00 2.61 -35.52
N SER A 458 -14.73 3.52 -34.87
CA SER A 458 -15.28 4.75 -35.48
C SER A 458 -14.16 5.69 -35.96
N THR A 459 -13.09 5.85 -35.19
CA THR A 459 -11.93 6.68 -35.55
C THR A 459 -11.10 6.04 -36.67
N ALA A 460 -10.98 4.71 -36.68
CA ALA A 460 -10.35 3.95 -37.76
C ALA A 460 -11.20 3.95 -39.04
N LEU A 461 -12.54 3.88 -38.93
CA LEU A 461 -13.46 4.04 -40.07
C LEU A 461 -13.41 5.47 -40.63
N LYS A 462 -13.35 6.50 -39.76
CA LYS A 462 -13.16 7.90 -40.18
C LYS A 462 -11.83 8.10 -40.89
N LYS A 463 -10.72 7.54 -40.40
CA LYS A 463 -9.42 7.57 -41.10
C LYS A 463 -9.44 6.83 -42.44
N ARG A 464 -10.21 5.75 -42.57
CA ARG A 464 -10.40 5.03 -43.86
C ARG A 464 -11.32 5.77 -44.82
N THR A 465 -12.31 6.51 -44.33
CA THR A 465 -13.24 7.29 -45.18
C THR A 465 -12.69 8.66 -45.57
N THR A 466 -11.78 9.26 -44.78
CA THR A 466 -11.05 10.49 -45.15
C THR A 466 -9.74 10.22 -45.90
N GLY A 467 -9.34 8.95 -46.08
CA GLY A 467 -8.07 8.56 -46.69
C GLY A 467 -8.12 8.29 -48.20
N ASN A 468 -9.22 8.59 -48.89
CA ASN A 468 -9.38 8.29 -50.33
C ASN A 468 -9.47 9.55 -51.20
N ALA A 469 -8.70 10.59 -50.85
CA ALA A 469 -8.40 11.71 -51.74
C ALA A 469 -7.01 12.27 -51.41
N GLY A 470 -6.06 12.07 -52.31
CA GLY A 470 -4.89 12.95 -52.41
C GLY A 470 -3.52 12.36 -52.03
N ASN A 471 -2.75 12.11 -53.09
CA ASN A 471 -1.30 12.25 -53.23
C ASN A 471 -0.31 11.19 -52.74
N LYS A 472 0.51 10.83 -53.74
CA LYS A 472 1.79 10.14 -53.74
C LYS A 472 2.85 10.91 -52.93
N ASN A 473 3.85 10.13 -52.51
CA ASN A 473 5.19 10.49 -52.03
C ASN A 473 5.30 10.97 -50.59
N GLU A 474 5.72 10.07 -49.70
CA GLU A 474 6.93 10.30 -48.91
C GLU A 474 7.53 8.98 -48.39
N ILE A 475 8.81 8.84 -48.68
CA ILE A 475 9.74 7.81 -48.21
C ILE A 475 10.38 8.40 -46.94
N ASP A 476 10.36 7.72 -45.78
CA ASP A 476 11.55 7.00 -45.26
C ASP A 476 11.44 6.49 -43.80
N LEU A 477 12.10 5.33 -43.62
CA LEU A 477 12.87 4.83 -42.45
C LEU A 477 12.23 4.71 -41.06
N ASN A 478 11.84 3.47 -40.71
CA ASN A 478 12.62 2.65 -39.77
C ASN A 478 12.07 1.22 -39.69
N ALA A 479 12.63 0.36 -40.55
CA ALA A 479 12.59 -1.08 -40.38
C ALA A 479 13.79 -1.50 -39.53
N ASN A 480 13.53 -2.10 -38.36
CA ASN A 480 14.29 -3.21 -37.80
C ASN A 480 13.68 -3.59 -36.46
N TYR A 481 12.98 -4.73 -36.44
CA TYR A 481 12.82 -5.71 -35.36
C TYR A 481 11.57 -6.56 -35.68
N MET A 482 11.66 -7.33 -36.77
CA MET A 482 10.84 -8.51 -36.99
C MET A 482 11.78 -9.64 -37.41
N ASP A 483 12.23 -10.41 -36.44
CA ASP A 483 12.38 -11.85 -36.56
C ASP A 483 12.61 -12.45 -35.17
N LEU A 484 12.12 -13.67 -34.96
CA LEU A 484 11.99 -14.41 -33.69
C LEU A 484 10.65 -14.23 -32.93
N ASN A 485 9.52 -14.46 -33.60
CA ASN A 485 8.36 -15.03 -32.88
C ASN A 485 7.43 -15.93 -33.73
N ASN A 486 8.00 -16.61 -34.72
CA ASN A 486 7.36 -17.78 -35.34
C ASN A 486 8.00 -19.03 -34.73
N ASN A 487 7.51 -19.51 -33.58
CA ASN A 487 7.60 -20.94 -33.20
C ASN A 487 6.85 -21.38 -31.92
N ASN A 488 5.91 -20.62 -31.36
CA ASN A 488 5.11 -21.11 -30.20
C ASN A 488 3.58 -21.06 -30.38
N LYS A 489 3.08 -20.98 -31.62
CA LYS A 489 1.63 -20.99 -31.93
C LYS A 489 1.02 -22.38 -32.21
N SER A 490 1.77 -23.49 -32.07
CA SER A 490 1.25 -24.83 -32.43
C SER A 490 0.70 -25.67 -31.27
N SER A 491 0.82 -25.21 -30.01
CA SER A 491 0.43 -26.01 -28.84
C SER A 491 -0.89 -25.57 -28.16
N SER A 492 -1.46 -24.41 -28.48
CA SER A 492 -2.76 -23.96 -27.91
C SER A 492 -3.99 -24.28 -28.78
N LEU A 493 -3.80 -24.74 -30.02
CA LEU A 493 -4.88 -25.03 -30.97
C LEU A 493 -5.46 -26.46 -30.88
N LYS A 494 -4.94 -27.31 -29.99
CA LYS A 494 -5.45 -28.69 -29.81
C LYS A 494 -6.47 -28.88 -28.67
N LEU A 495 -6.70 -27.89 -27.81
CA LEU A 495 -7.66 -28.02 -26.70
C LEU A 495 -9.04 -27.40 -26.97
N SER A 496 -9.22 -26.63 -28.06
CA SER A 496 -10.50 -25.95 -28.36
C SER A 496 -11.44 -26.75 -29.27
N SER A 497 -10.97 -27.85 -29.86
CA SER A 497 -11.77 -28.70 -30.76
C SER A 497 -12.65 -29.73 -30.03
N GLU A 498 -12.41 -30.02 -28.76
CA GLU A 498 -13.17 -31.05 -28.01
C GLU A 498 -14.38 -30.49 -27.25
N ILE A 499 -14.47 -29.17 -27.03
CA ILE A 499 -15.59 -28.56 -26.29
C ILE A 499 -16.75 -28.14 -27.21
N LYS A 500 -16.53 -28.06 -28.52
CA LYS A 500 -17.54 -27.61 -29.49
C LYS A 500 -18.53 -28.68 -29.98
N GLN A 501 -18.45 -29.91 -29.45
CA GLN A 501 -19.27 -31.04 -29.92
C GLN A 501 -20.44 -31.41 -29.00
N HIS A 502 -20.78 -30.61 -27.97
CA HIS A 502 -21.79 -30.99 -26.97
C HIS A 502 -23.02 -30.07 -26.84
N PHE A 503 -23.23 -29.10 -27.73
CA PHE A 503 -24.40 -28.18 -27.63
C PHE A 503 -25.11 -27.90 -28.96
N GLU A 504 -25.25 -28.90 -29.84
CA GLU A 504 -26.20 -28.84 -30.96
C GLU A 504 -27.23 -29.98 -30.86
N LYS A 505 -28.28 -29.76 -30.05
CA LYS A 505 -29.60 -30.38 -30.27
C LYS A 505 -30.67 -29.75 -29.37
N LYS A 506 -31.38 -28.72 -29.88
CA LYS A 506 -32.86 -28.68 -29.88
C LYS A 506 -33.42 -27.38 -30.48
N SER A 507 -34.27 -27.61 -31.48
CA SER A 507 -35.36 -26.82 -32.07
C SER A 507 -35.16 -25.34 -32.37
N LEU A 508 -34.92 -25.11 -33.66
CA LEU A 508 -35.63 -24.13 -34.48
C LEU A 508 -37.15 -24.41 -34.39
N ASP A 509 -37.95 -23.39 -34.09
CA ASP A 509 -39.33 -23.14 -34.57
C ASP A 509 -40.01 -22.18 -33.59
N ASN A 510 -40.00 -20.88 -33.90
CA ASN A 510 -41.19 -20.02 -33.85
C ASN A 510 -40.89 -18.53 -34.10
N LEU A 511 -41.68 -18.00 -35.05
CA LEU A 511 -42.23 -16.64 -35.14
C LEU A 511 -41.45 -15.52 -35.87
N ILE A 512 -41.90 -15.37 -37.12
CA ILE A 512 -41.92 -14.20 -38.02
C ILE A 512 -42.94 -13.15 -37.51
N ALA A 513 -42.78 -11.89 -37.97
CA ALA A 513 -43.64 -10.69 -37.89
C ALA A 513 -43.18 -9.69 -36.79
N ASP A 514 -42.89 -8.40 -37.05
CA ASP A 514 -43.44 -7.45 -38.01
C ASP A 514 -42.40 -6.44 -38.54
N SER A 515 -42.61 -6.03 -39.79
CA SER A 515 -42.00 -4.89 -40.47
C SER A 515 -42.92 -3.67 -40.39
N VAL A 516 -42.41 -2.48 -40.09
CA VAL A 516 -42.99 -1.20 -40.53
C VAL A 516 -41.87 -0.23 -40.90
N ASP A 517 -42.07 0.42 -42.04
CA ASP A 517 -41.13 1.21 -42.83
C ASP A 517 -41.49 2.71 -42.79
N VAL A 518 -40.44 3.55 -42.73
CA VAL A 518 -40.18 4.78 -43.53
C VAL A 518 -41.00 6.10 -43.38
N THR A 519 -40.22 7.16 -43.13
CA THR A 519 -40.32 8.61 -43.50
C THR A 519 -41.36 9.55 -42.85
N SER A 520 -40.88 10.69 -42.32
CA SER A 520 -40.89 11.99 -43.05
C SER A 520 -40.41 13.20 -42.21
N LEU A 521 -39.81 14.18 -42.92
CA LEU A 521 -39.74 15.64 -42.66
C LEU A 521 -38.53 16.28 -41.92
N CYS A 522 -37.51 16.63 -42.72
CA CYS A 522 -36.79 17.93 -42.70
C CYS A 522 -37.58 18.94 -43.58
N PRO A 523 -37.37 20.30 -43.60
CA PRO A 523 -36.08 21.01 -43.48
C PRO A 523 -36.12 22.45 -42.84
N GLY A 524 -34.95 23.11 -42.69
CA GLY A 524 -34.90 24.59 -42.68
C GLY A 524 -33.79 25.30 -41.87
N LEU A 525 -32.65 25.53 -42.53
CA LEU A 525 -31.53 26.48 -42.30
C LEU A 525 -31.79 27.78 -41.49
N ALA A 526 -30.81 28.19 -40.66
CA ALA A 526 -30.06 29.45 -40.85
C ALA A 526 -28.87 29.63 -39.85
N THR A 527 -27.72 29.92 -40.44
CA THR A 527 -26.42 30.42 -39.92
C THR A 527 -26.50 31.62 -38.99
N THR A 528 -25.61 31.71 -37.98
CA THR A 528 -24.80 32.91 -37.67
C THR A 528 -23.57 32.51 -36.84
N ALA A 529 -22.39 32.90 -37.32
CA ALA A 529 -21.10 32.79 -36.65
C ALA A 529 -20.84 34.05 -35.81
N ILE A 530 -20.30 33.90 -34.59
CA ILE A 530 -19.60 34.98 -33.89
C ILE A 530 -18.33 34.41 -33.23
N THR A 531 -17.22 34.95 -33.70
CA THR A 531 -15.83 34.88 -33.27
C THR A 531 -15.66 35.49 -31.87
N TYR A 532 -14.83 34.91 -30.99
CA TYR A 532 -14.10 35.71 -30.00
C TYR A 532 -12.66 35.25 -29.87
N LYS A 533 -11.81 36.27 -29.89
CA LYS A 533 -10.35 36.29 -29.94
C LYS A 533 -9.82 36.37 -28.50
N LEU A 534 -8.66 35.78 -28.31
CA LEU A 534 -7.78 35.93 -27.15
C LEU A 534 -7.55 37.39 -26.76
N ASP A 535 -7.50 37.63 -25.44
CA ASP A 535 -6.51 38.47 -24.75
C ASP A 535 -6.06 37.75 -23.48
#